data_AF-A0A958BHB9-F1
#
_entry.id   AF-A0A958BHB9-F1
#
_cell.length_a   1.000
_cell.length_b   1.000
_cell.length_c   1.000
_cell.angle_alpha   90.00
_cell.angle_beta   90.00
_cell.angle_gamma   90.00
#
_symmetry.space_group_name_H-M   'P 1'
#
loop_
_entity.id
_entity.type
_entity.pdbx_description
1 polymer ?
#
loop_
_entity_poly.entity_id
_entity_poly.type
_entity_poly.pdbx_seq_one_letter_code
_entity_poly.pdbx_strand_id
1 'polypeptide(L)'
;MTDPSVQPSPNATRSSLARSGRLAGPLALTALTTMLVGLAACGPMAEPILPTREAAPASADATEAVLATEAPIESGQGKLAVADDGAVLVDLDLGEFAIASPILTFTTGTTYRFVIANTGVLSHELRILPRGTSEEMLAMGGDMHSAMGDHAHGGEVLLAGGGELLGGTTVTRDFVFARPGAYELACHIAGHLEGGMLLPIDVVGEAQPLTEADIVVDTESMPGMACHAMGTTIMGDCSEEDIARLKEEILGGEGAGGMMDMHDDAADMHDDAAADDHADPAMGPGMMGDDSADDGAAEGDG
;
A
#
# COMPACT_ATOMS: atom_id res chain seq x y z
N MET A 1 62.54 11.07 -1.36
CA MET A 1 61.75 11.49 -2.53
C MET A 1 61.90 10.39 -3.57
N THR A 2 61.04 9.39 -3.47
CA THR A 2 60.99 8.17 -4.30
C THR A 2 59.57 7.62 -4.19
N ASP A 3 58.91 7.56 -5.35
CA ASP A 3 57.65 6.92 -5.83
C ASP A 3 57.29 5.55 -5.16
N PRO A 4 56.10 4.88 -5.37
CA PRO A 4 55.04 5.05 -6.39
C PRO A 4 53.58 4.63 -6.00
N SER A 5 52.66 4.68 -6.97
CA SER A 5 51.69 3.62 -7.33
C SER A 5 50.21 4.02 -7.41
N VAL A 6 49.85 4.45 -8.62
CA VAL A 6 48.54 4.30 -9.26
C VAL A 6 48.17 2.81 -9.36
N GLN A 7 46.98 2.43 -8.89
CA GLN A 7 46.40 1.11 -9.11
C GLN A 7 45.38 1.18 -10.26
N PRO A 8 45.51 0.35 -11.32
CA PRO A 8 44.50 0.20 -12.36
C PRO A 8 43.36 -0.75 -11.94
N SER A 9 42.12 -0.41 -12.31
CA SER A 9 40.96 -1.31 -12.22
C SER A 9 41.07 -2.48 -13.20
N PRO A 10 40.89 -3.74 -12.78
CA PRO A 10 40.81 -4.86 -13.70
C PRO A 10 39.38 -5.06 -14.23
N ASN A 11 39.24 -4.69 -15.50
CA ASN A 11 38.69 -5.47 -16.60
C ASN A 11 37.47 -6.39 -16.39
N ALA A 12 36.48 -6.10 -17.24
CA ALA A 12 35.36 -6.93 -17.62
C ALA A 12 35.77 -8.35 -18.01
N THR A 13 34.93 -9.32 -17.65
CA THR A 13 34.88 -10.61 -18.34
C THR A 13 33.45 -10.84 -18.83
N ARG A 14 33.23 -10.57 -20.12
CA ARG A 14 32.15 -11.17 -20.92
C ARG A 14 32.55 -12.59 -21.27
N SER A 15 31.62 -13.54 -21.14
CA SER A 15 31.47 -14.81 -21.86
C SER A 15 30.46 -15.66 -21.09
N SER A 16 29.58 -16.49 -21.64
CA SER A 16 29.19 -16.83 -23.01
C SER A 16 28.20 -17.99 -22.83
N LEU A 17 27.04 -17.91 -23.48
CA LEU A 17 26.27 -19.01 -24.10
C LEU A 17 26.37 -20.43 -23.52
N ALA A 18 25.24 -20.95 -23.03
CA ALA A 18 24.73 -22.33 -23.19
C ALA A 18 23.51 -22.48 -22.26
N ARG A 19 22.38 -23.10 -22.59
CA ARG A 19 21.99 -23.95 -23.71
C ARG A 19 20.46 -24.02 -23.70
N SER A 20 19.89 -23.96 -24.88
CA SER A 20 18.50 -24.26 -25.19
C SER A 20 18.13 -25.67 -24.73
N GLY A 21 17.00 -25.80 -24.05
CA GLY A 21 16.37 -27.08 -23.71
C GLY A 21 14.87 -27.01 -23.93
N ARG A 22 14.44 -27.20 -25.18
CA ARG A 22 13.06 -27.48 -25.54
C ARG A 22 12.66 -28.81 -24.89
N LEU A 23 11.49 -28.87 -24.25
CA LEU A 23 10.68 -30.09 -24.20
C LEU A 23 9.21 -29.68 -24.24
N ALA A 24 8.66 -29.79 -25.45
CA ALA A 24 7.24 -29.86 -25.70
C ALA A 24 6.67 -31.10 -24.99
N GLY A 25 5.58 -30.94 -24.26
CA GLY A 25 4.74 -32.02 -23.75
C GLY A 25 3.29 -31.76 -24.17
N PRO A 26 2.65 -32.68 -24.92
CA PRO A 26 1.30 -32.48 -25.43
C PRO A 26 0.23 -32.88 -24.41
N LEU A 27 -0.93 -32.24 -24.54
CA LEU A 27 -2.28 -32.81 -24.42
C LEU A 27 -2.50 -33.91 -23.38
N ALA A 28 -3.24 -33.58 -22.32
CA ALA A 28 -4.12 -34.53 -21.65
C ALA A 28 -5.46 -33.86 -21.35
N LEU A 29 -6.34 -33.90 -22.35
CA LEU A 29 -7.76 -33.67 -22.23
C LEU A 29 -8.34 -34.90 -21.52
N THR A 30 -8.65 -34.82 -20.22
CA THR A 30 -9.46 -35.85 -19.54
C THR A 30 -10.82 -35.27 -19.19
N ALA A 31 -11.75 -35.48 -20.11
CA ALA A 31 -13.17 -35.51 -19.82
C ALA A 31 -13.47 -36.69 -18.87
N LEU A 32 -14.09 -36.43 -17.72
CA LEU A 32 -14.72 -37.48 -16.92
C LEU A 32 -16.20 -37.15 -16.70
N THR A 33 -16.97 -37.79 -17.57
CA THR A 33 -18.38 -38.18 -17.51
C THR A 33 -18.93 -38.50 -16.12
N THR A 34 -20.03 -37.82 -15.79
CA THR A 34 -21.33 -38.36 -15.32
C THR A 34 -21.39 -39.69 -14.55
N MET A 35 -21.90 -39.62 -13.31
CA MET A 35 -22.87 -40.53 -12.65
C MET A 35 -22.89 -40.12 -11.15
N LEU A 36 -23.97 -40.10 -10.37
CA LEU A 36 -25.21 -40.86 -10.41
C LEU A 36 -26.25 -40.16 -9.51
N VAL A 37 -27.51 -40.27 -9.92
CA VAL A 37 -28.72 -40.02 -9.15
C VAL A 37 -28.72 -40.80 -7.82
N GLY A 38 -29.08 -40.13 -6.72
CA GLY A 38 -29.40 -40.75 -5.44
C GLY A 38 -30.63 -40.09 -4.81
N LEU A 39 -31.81 -40.60 -5.17
CA LEU A 39 -33.08 -40.29 -4.54
C LEU A 39 -33.22 -41.08 -3.21
N ALA A 40 -33.80 -40.39 -2.22
CA ALA A 40 -34.63 -40.91 -1.12
C ALA A 40 -33.98 -41.73 0.02
N ALA A 41 -33.93 -41.11 1.20
CA ALA A 41 -34.39 -41.73 2.44
C ALA A 41 -34.83 -40.66 3.46
N CYS A 42 -36.14 -40.54 3.68
CA CYS A 42 -36.69 -40.01 4.92
C CYS A 42 -36.32 -40.96 6.07
N GLY A 43 -35.84 -40.42 7.18
CA GLY A 43 -35.63 -41.14 8.44
C GLY A 43 -35.54 -40.15 9.62
N PRO A 44 -36.04 -40.50 10.82
CA PRO A 44 -36.46 -39.54 11.83
C PRO A 44 -35.30 -38.99 12.68
N MET A 45 -35.50 -37.73 13.06
CA MET A 45 -34.98 -36.99 14.20
C MET A 45 -34.34 -37.85 15.29
N ALA A 46 -33.02 -37.72 15.47
CA ALA A 46 -32.31 -38.16 16.67
C ALA A 46 -31.94 -36.91 17.48
N GLU A 47 -32.52 -36.82 18.68
CA GLU A 47 -32.19 -35.82 19.70
C GLU A 47 -30.70 -35.92 20.09
N PRO A 48 -29.95 -34.81 20.14
CA PRO A 48 -28.64 -34.82 20.78
C PRO A 48 -28.82 -34.86 22.30
N ILE A 49 -28.46 -36.00 22.88
CA ILE A 49 -28.30 -36.19 24.32
C ILE A 49 -27.14 -35.30 24.78
N LEU A 50 -27.47 -34.29 25.60
CA LEU A 50 -26.49 -33.48 26.32
C LEU A 50 -25.68 -34.37 27.27
N PRO A 51 -24.34 -34.33 27.26
CA PRO A 51 -23.56 -34.92 28.34
C PRO A 51 -23.72 -34.06 29.59
N THR A 52 -24.29 -34.67 30.63
CA THR A 52 -24.30 -34.15 32.00
C THR A 52 -22.86 -33.96 32.46
N ARG A 53 -22.40 -32.71 32.55
CA ARG A 53 -21.09 -32.36 33.09
C ARG A 53 -21.14 -32.51 34.61
N GLU A 54 -20.51 -33.59 35.07
CA GLU A 54 -20.25 -33.88 36.48
C GLU A 54 -19.39 -32.78 37.10
N ALA A 55 -19.89 -32.21 38.21
CA ALA A 55 -19.19 -31.20 38.99
C ALA A 55 -18.05 -31.84 39.78
N ALA A 56 -16.81 -31.47 39.47
CA ALA A 56 -15.64 -31.77 40.28
C ALA A 56 -15.34 -30.60 41.24
N PRO A 57 -14.81 -30.88 42.45
CA PRO A 57 -14.75 -29.94 43.55
C PRO A 57 -13.60 -28.94 43.43
N ALA A 58 -13.83 -27.78 44.05
CA ALA A 58 -12.88 -26.70 44.26
C ALA A 58 -11.63 -27.18 45.02
N SER A 59 -10.45 -26.86 44.46
CA SER A 59 -9.21 -26.71 45.21
C SER A 59 -8.72 -25.28 45.01
N ALA A 60 -8.64 -24.56 46.12
CA ALA A 60 -7.93 -23.30 46.25
C ALA A 60 -6.43 -23.57 46.22
N ASP A 61 -5.71 -22.69 45.52
CA ASP A 61 -4.40 -22.11 45.87
C ASP A 61 -3.58 -21.89 44.59
N ALA A 62 -3.58 -20.66 44.09
CA ALA A 62 -2.55 -20.15 43.18
C ALA A 62 -2.61 -18.62 43.13
N THR A 63 -1.61 -18.05 43.78
CA THR A 63 -1.01 -16.72 43.73
C THR A 63 -1.15 -15.98 42.39
N GLU A 64 -1.34 -14.67 42.52
CA GLU A 64 -1.40 -13.62 41.51
C GLU A 64 -0.58 -13.84 40.23
N ALA A 65 -1.30 -13.84 39.10
CA ALA A 65 -0.89 -13.16 37.88
C ALA A 65 -2.15 -12.58 37.25
N VAL A 66 -2.34 -11.27 37.38
CA VAL A 66 -3.41 -10.53 36.70
C VAL A 66 -3.07 -10.52 35.20
N LEU A 67 -3.47 -11.57 34.48
CA LEU A 67 -3.74 -11.45 33.06
C LEU A 67 -5.09 -10.75 32.94
N ALA A 68 -5.07 -9.53 32.43
CA ALA A 68 -6.25 -8.85 31.94
C ALA A 68 -6.93 -9.77 30.92
N THR A 69 -8.05 -10.36 31.33
CA THR A 69 -8.99 -10.99 30.40
C THR A 69 -9.69 -9.84 29.70
N GLU A 70 -9.19 -9.43 28.54
CA GLU A 70 -9.95 -8.55 27.66
C GLU A 70 -11.19 -9.33 27.22
N ALA A 71 -12.35 -8.87 27.67
CA ALA A 71 -13.62 -9.44 27.27
C ALA A 71 -13.73 -9.35 25.73
N PRO A 72 -14.37 -10.33 25.06
CA PRO A 72 -14.69 -10.21 23.65
C PRO A 72 -15.53 -8.94 23.47
N ILE A 73 -14.99 -7.93 22.79
CA ILE A 73 -15.77 -6.79 22.35
C ILE A 73 -16.65 -7.33 21.22
N GLU A 74 -17.95 -7.52 21.51
CA GLU A 74 -18.93 -7.85 20.46
C GLU A 74 -18.90 -6.73 19.41
N SER A 75 -18.37 -7.04 18.23
CA SER A 75 -18.52 -6.22 17.03
C SER A 75 -20.01 -6.07 16.74
N GLY A 76 -20.51 -4.84 16.91
CA GLY A 76 -21.91 -4.53 16.76
C GLY A 76 -22.12 -3.03 16.83
N GLN A 77 -22.25 -2.41 15.66
CA GLN A 77 -22.59 -1.00 15.45
C GLN A 77 -21.53 -0.04 16.01
N GLY A 78 -20.50 0.22 15.20
CA GLY A 78 -19.59 1.38 15.30
C GLY A 78 -19.71 2.15 16.61
N LYS A 79 -19.02 1.68 17.66
CA LYS A 79 -19.06 2.33 18.95
C LYS A 79 -17.80 3.16 19.12
N LEU A 80 -17.99 4.44 19.42
CA LEU A 80 -16.91 5.28 19.91
C LEU A 80 -16.83 5.12 21.43
N ALA A 81 -15.67 4.76 21.94
CA ALA A 81 -15.40 4.68 23.38
C ALA A 81 -13.97 5.14 23.67
N VAL A 82 -13.63 5.26 24.95
CA VAL A 82 -12.27 5.54 25.41
C VAL A 82 -11.84 4.36 26.28
N ALA A 83 -10.70 3.76 25.96
CA ALA A 83 -10.09 2.68 26.72
C ALA A 83 -9.43 3.22 28.02
N ASP A 84 -9.09 2.31 28.94
CA ASP A 84 -8.51 2.68 30.24
C ASP A 84 -7.14 3.37 30.12
N ASP A 85 -6.42 3.14 29.02
CA ASP A 85 -5.15 3.77 28.68
C ASP A 85 -5.31 5.13 27.96
N GLY A 86 -6.54 5.58 27.77
CA GLY A 86 -6.87 6.84 27.09
C GLY A 86 -6.96 6.73 25.56
N ALA A 87 -6.73 5.56 24.96
CA ALA A 87 -6.93 5.37 23.53
C ALA A 87 -8.42 5.48 23.15
N VAL A 88 -8.72 6.13 22.03
CA VAL A 88 -10.08 6.20 21.50
C VAL A 88 -10.37 4.94 20.69
N LEU A 89 -11.32 4.12 21.16
CA LEU A 89 -11.76 2.92 20.46
C LEU A 89 -12.62 3.30 19.26
N VAL A 90 -12.28 2.78 18.09
CA VAL A 90 -13.01 2.99 16.84
C VAL A 90 -13.29 1.63 16.20
N ASP A 91 -14.54 1.18 16.31
CA ASP A 91 -14.97 -0.06 15.68
C ASP A 91 -15.22 0.18 14.18
N LEU A 92 -14.43 -0.48 13.33
CA LEU A 92 -14.55 -0.42 11.88
C LEU A 92 -15.13 -1.74 11.37
N ASP A 93 -16.21 -1.66 10.60
CA ASP A 93 -16.80 -2.83 9.96
C ASP A 93 -16.43 -2.83 8.47
N LEU A 94 -15.76 -3.89 8.03
CA LEU A 94 -15.53 -4.20 6.62
C LEU A 94 -16.64 -5.15 6.18
N GLY A 95 -17.58 -4.63 5.41
CA GLY A 95 -18.62 -5.40 4.75
C GLY A 95 -18.31 -5.59 3.27
N GLU A 96 -19.20 -6.29 2.57
CA GLU A 96 -19.06 -6.51 1.13
C GLU A 96 -19.01 -5.18 0.37
N PHE A 97 -17.82 -4.85 -0.15
CA PHE A 97 -17.52 -3.62 -0.88
C PHE A 97 -17.80 -2.33 -0.11
N ALA A 98 -17.80 -2.37 1.22
CA ALA A 98 -18.13 -1.22 2.06
C ALA A 98 -17.29 -1.17 3.33
N ILE A 99 -16.91 0.04 3.73
CA ILE A 99 -16.26 0.33 5.01
C ILE A 99 -17.21 1.19 5.81
N ALA A 100 -17.50 0.81 7.05
CA ALA A 100 -18.28 1.61 7.99
C ALA A 100 -17.41 2.03 9.17
N SER A 101 -17.52 3.31 9.54
CA SER A 101 -16.85 3.89 10.71
C SER A 101 -17.83 4.75 11.50
N PRO A 102 -17.76 4.76 12.85
CA PRO A 102 -18.59 5.63 13.68
C PRO A 102 -18.19 7.09 13.66
N ILE A 103 -16.96 7.40 13.22
CA ILE A 103 -16.44 8.75 13.09
C ILE A 103 -15.74 8.91 11.74
N LEU A 104 -15.89 10.10 11.14
CA LEU A 104 -15.20 10.45 9.90
C LEU A 104 -14.20 11.59 10.09
N THR A 105 -14.07 12.09 11.33
CA THR A 105 -13.12 13.15 11.66
C THR A 105 -12.25 12.69 12.82
N PHE A 106 -10.96 12.67 12.58
CA PHE A 106 -9.91 12.31 13.53
C PHE A 106 -9.10 13.54 13.91
N THR A 107 -8.36 13.46 15.00
CA THR A 107 -7.50 14.53 15.49
C THR A 107 -6.07 14.04 15.55
N THR A 108 -5.13 14.86 15.09
CA THR A 108 -3.71 14.56 15.20
C THR A 108 -3.27 14.36 16.65
N GLY A 109 -2.24 13.53 16.85
CA GLY A 109 -1.68 13.23 18.18
C GLY A 109 -2.61 12.42 19.09
N THR A 110 -3.82 12.08 18.66
CA THR A 110 -4.72 11.18 19.40
C THR A 110 -4.41 9.74 19.04
N THR A 111 -4.22 8.89 20.05
CA THR A 111 -4.13 7.44 19.87
C THR A 111 -5.51 6.86 19.63
N TYR A 112 -5.72 6.33 18.43
CA TYR A 112 -6.91 5.57 18.07
C TYR A 112 -6.59 4.09 18.12
N ARG A 113 -7.46 3.31 18.75
CA ARG A 113 -7.44 1.85 18.72
C ARG A 113 -8.54 1.38 17.79
N PHE A 114 -8.16 1.07 16.57
CA PHE A 114 -9.07 0.52 15.57
C PHE A 114 -9.36 -0.95 15.88
N VAL A 115 -10.63 -1.28 16.07
CA VAL A 115 -11.12 -2.66 16.15
C VAL A 115 -11.76 -2.96 14.79
N ILE A 116 -11.04 -3.67 13.94
CA ILE A 116 -11.38 -3.84 12.53
C ILE A 116 -11.98 -5.22 12.36
N ALA A 117 -13.29 -5.29 12.11
CA ALA A 117 -14.03 -6.52 11.92
C ALA A 117 -14.38 -6.72 10.45
N ASN A 118 -13.97 -7.84 9.87
CA ASN A 118 -14.54 -8.29 8.61
C ASN A 118 -15.88 -8.97 8.90
N THR A 119 -16.96 -8.25 8.62
CA THR A 119 -18.36 -8.70 8.80
C THR A 119 -18.91 -9.40 7.55
N GLY A 120 -18.15 -9.37 6.44
CA GLY A 120 -18.46 -10.05 5.19
C GLY A 120 -17.96 -11.50 5.15
N VAL A 121 -18.10 -12.08 3.96
CA VAL A 121 -17.61 -13.42 3.58
C VAL A 121 -16.32 -13.30 2.77
N LEU A 122 -16.16 -12.25 1.96
CA LEU A 122 -14.94 -12.01 1.19
C LEU A 122 -13.79 -11.56 2.10
N SER A 123 -12.55 -11.84 1.68
CA SER A 123 -11.36 -11.29 2.34
C SER A 123 -11.31 -9.78 2.15
N HIS A 124 -10.96 -9.03 3.18
CA HIS A 124 -10.81 -7.58 3.10
C HIS A 124 -9.47 -7.14 3.67
N GLU A 125 -8.96 -6.03 3.20
CA GLU A 125 -7.88 -5.30 3.86
C GLU A 125 -8.36 -3.89 4.16
N LEU A 126 -7.67 -3.21 5.07
CA LEU A 126 -7.94 -1.81 5.37
C LEU A 126 -6.62 -1.04 5.29
N ARG A 127 -6.56 -0.09 4.35
CA ARG A 127 -5.45 0.83 4.16
C ARG A 127 -5.89 2.26 4.48
N ILE A 128 -4.99 3.06 5.04
CA ILE A 128 -5.19 4.49 5.27
C ILE A 128 -4.27 5.29 4.35
N LEU A 129 -4.82 6.09 3.45
CA LEU A 129 -4.07 6.86 2.45
C LEU A 129 -4.52 8.33 2.41
N PRO A 130 -3.71 9.25 1.87
CA PRO A 130 -4.19 10.55 1.45
C PRO A 130 -5.39 10.43 0.50
N ARG A 131 -6.33 11.37 0.59
CA ARG A 131 -7.52 11.35 -0.28
C ARG A 131 -7.11 11.53 -1.75
N GLY A 132 -7.70 10.71 -2.63
CA GLY A 132 -7.46 10.76 -4.07
C GLY A 132 -6.45 9.71 -4.55
N THR A 133 -5.65 9.11 -3.66
CA THR A 133 -4.71 8.05 -4.04
C THR A 133 -5.45 6.86 -4.68
N SER A 134 -6.60 6.46 -4.13
CA SER A 134 -7.43 5.40 -4.71
C SER A 134 -7.99 5.75 -6.08
N GLU A 135 -8.37 7.01 -6.31
CA GLU A 135 -8.85 7.46 -7.62
C GLU A 135 -7.72 7.44 -8.67
N GLU A 136 -6.52 7.86 -8.29
CA GLU A 136 -5.32 7.77 -9.13
C GLU A 136 -4.99 6.31 -9.50
N MET A 137 -5.09 5.39 -8.53
CA MET A 137 -4.92 3.95 -8.80
C MET A 137 -5.97 3.41 -9.78
N LEU A 138 -7.23 3.76 -9.60
CA LEU A 138 -8.30 3.39 -10.54
C LEU A 138 -8.05 3.96 -11.94
N ALA A 139 -7.53 5.19 -12.03
CA ALA A 139 -7.20 5.85 -13.29
C ALA A 139 -6.04 5.18 -14.05
N MET A 140 -5.09 4.57 -13.34
CA MET A 140 -3.99 3.79 -13.95
C MET A 140 -4.44 2.41 -14.50
N GLY A 141 -5.69 2.02 -14.25
CA GLY A 141 -6.30 0.78 -14.72
C GLY A 141 -6.04 -0.40 -13.78
N GLY A 142 -7.11 -1.05 -13.31
CA GLY A 142 -7.05 -2.15 -12.33
C GLY A 142 -6.19 -3.35 -12.75
N ASP A 143 -5.92 -3.52 -14.04
CA ASP A 143 -5.01 -4.54 -14.57
C ASP A 143 -3.55 -4.30 -14.17
N MET A 144 -3.10 -3.03 -14.09
CA MET A 144 -1.76 -2.68 -13.62
C MET A 144 -1.64 -2.83 -12.10
N HIS A 145 -2.69 -2.49 -11.36
CA HIS A 145 -2.76 -2.70 -9.91
C HIS A 145 -2.63 -4.18 -9.55
N SER A 146 -3.34 -5.05 -10.25
CA SER A 146 -3.25 -6.50 -10.09
C SER A 146 -1.89 -7.07 -10.51
N ALA A 147 -1.22 -6.44 -11.49
CA ALA A 147 0.11 -6.87 -11.97
C ALA A 147 1.27 -6.42 -11.07
N MET A 148 1.11 -5.33 -10.33
CA MET A 148 2.09 -4.83 -9.36
C MET A 148 2.05 -5.58 -8.02
N GLY A 149 1.08 -6.47 -7.80
CA GLY A 149 0.99 -7.29 -6.58
C GLY A 149 0.77 -6.44 -5.32
N ASP A 150 1.02 -7.04 -4.16
CA ASP A 150 0.83 -6.42 -2.83
C ASP A 150 1.91 -5.36 -2.49
N HIS A 151 2.57 -4.80 -3.51
CA HIS A 151 3.58 -3.77 -3.31
C HIS A 151 2.88 -2.46 -2.92
N ALA A 152 3.15 -2.01 -1.70
CA ALA A 152 2.64 -0.76 -1.16
C ALA A 152 2.91 0.38 -2.14
N HIS A 153 1.84 0.98 -2.66
CA HIS A 153 1.94 2.25 -3.37
C HIS A 153 2.41 3.28 -2.35
N GLY A 154 3.64 3.78 -2.51
CA GLY A 154 4.27 4.71 -1.58
C GLY A 154 3.33 5.86 -1.24
N GLY A 155 2.87 5.93 0.01
CA GLY A 155 1.83 6.85 0.44
C GLY A 155 0.86 6.26 1.46
N GLU A 156 0.82 4.93 1.58
CA GLU A 156 0.09 4.26 2.66
C GLU A 156 0.66 4.64 4.03
N VAL A 157 -0.21 5.16 4.90
CA VAL A 157 0.16 5.54 6.27
C VAL A 157 -0.04 4.38 7.25
N LEU A 158 -0.89 3.40 6.89
CA LEU A 158 -1.09 2.17 7.67
C LEU A 158 -1.76 1.07 6.83
N LEU A 159 -1.18 -0.13 6.89
CA LEU A 159 -1.85 -1.40 6.55
C LEU A 159 -2.48 -1.99 7.81
N ALA A 160 -3.75 -1.73 8.01
CA ALA A 160 -4.45 -2.04 9.23
C ALA A 160 -4.85 -3.53 9.26
N GLY A 161 -3.93 -4.36 9.77
CA GLY A 161 -4.11 -5.81 9.86
C GLY A 161 -2.83 -6.60 9.60
N GLY A 162 -1.87 -6.02 8.87
CA GLY A 162 -0.65 -6.70 8.42
C GLY A 162 -0.90 -7.67 7.25
N GLY A 163 -2.02 -7.54 6.54
CA GLY A 163 -2.42 -8.35 5.41
C GLY A 163 -3.95 -8.46 5.27
N GLU A 164 -4.40 -9.41 4.45
CA GLU A 164 -5.83 -9.71 4.25
C GLU A 164 -6.49 -10.30 5.51
N LEU A 165 -7.68 -9.79 5.83
CA LEU A 165 -8.59 -10.24 6.88
C LEU A 165 -9.65 -11.15 6.27
N LEU A 166 -9.67 -12.42 6.70
CA LEU A 166 -10.70 -13.38 6.28
C LEU A 166 -12.08 -12.98 6.83
N GLY A 167 -13.14 -13.42 6.15
CA GLY A 167 -14.52 -13.22 6.62
C GLY A 167 -14.73 -13.70 8.06
N GLY A 168 -15.41 -12.87 8.87
CA GLY A 168 -15.68 -13.14 10.29
C GLY A 168 -14.50 -12.95 11.23
N THR A 169 -13.35 -12.46 10.76
CA THR A 169 -12.19 -12.17 11.62
C THR A 169 -12.19 -10.73 12.13
N THR A 170 -11.53 -10.51 13.26
CA THR A 170 -11.35 -9.18 13.87
C THR A 170 -9.90 -9.01 14.27
N VAL A 171 -9.35 -7.82 14.01
CA VAL A 171 -8.00 -7.42 14.45
C VAL A 171 -8.06 -6.06 15.13
N THR A 172 -7.13 -5.84 16.07
CA THR A 172 -7.00 -4.56 16.77
C THR A 172 -5.66 -3.91 16.43
N ARG A 173 -5.67 -2.61 16.12
CA ARG A 173 -4.47 -1.83 15.79
C ARG A 173 -4.54 -0.44 16.42
N ASP A 174 -3.46 -0.07 17.10
CA ASP A 174 -3.27 1.29 17.59
C ASP A 174 -2.59 2.13 16.51
N PHE A 175 -3.08 3.36 16.33
CA PHE A 175 -2.58 4.27 15.33
C PHE A 175 -2.73 5.73 15.77
N VAL A 176 -1.78 6.57 15.39
CA VAL A 176 -1.77 8.01 15.67
C VAL A 176 -1.62 8.75 14.36
N PHE A 177 -2.56 9.64 14.05
CA PHE A 177 -2.37 10.55 12.92
C PHE A 177 -1.35 11.63 13.29
N ALA A 178 -0.23 11.67 12.58
CA ALA A 178 0.80 12.70 12.79
C ALA A 178 0.46 14.01 12.09
N ARG A 179 -0.29 14.01 10.99
CA ARG A 179 -0.56 15.21 10.18
C ARG A 179 -2.05 15.42 9.92
N PRO A 180 -2.54 16.67 9.93
CA PRO A 180 -3.90 16.96 9.50
C PRO A 180 -3.99 16.85 7.97
N GLY A 181 -5.18 16.60 7.45
CA GLY A 181 -5.40 16.46 6.01
C GLY A 181 -6.66 15.69 5.66
N ALA A 182 -6.92 15.58 4.36
CA ALA A 182 -7.94 14.70 3.83
C ALA A 182 -7.32 13.31 3.60
N TYR A 183 -7.92 12.29 4.17
CA TYR A 183 -7.51 10.90 4.05
C TYR A 183 -8.69 10.05 3.54
N GLU A 184 -8.40 8.79 3.29
CA GLU A 184 -9.37 7.77 2.92
C GLU A 184 -8.99 6.43 3.53
N LEU A 185 -10.00 5.67 3.93
CA LEU A 185 -9.92 4.26 4.25
C LEU A 185 -10.28 3.47 3.00
N ALA A 186 -9.47 2.51 2.58
CA ALA A 186 -9.70 1.77 1.35
C ALA A 186 -9.35 0.29 1.49
N CYS A 187 -9.99 -0.55 0.67
CA CYS A 187 -9.55 -1.92 0.42
C CYS A 187 -9.04 -2.00 -1.03
N HIS A 188 -7.78 -2.35 -1.23
CA HIS A 188 -7.15 -2.42 -2.56
C HIS A 188 -7.05 -3.85 -3.11
N ILE A 189 -7.74 -4.82 -2.50
CA ILE A 189 -7.93 -6.14 -3.14
C ILE A 189 -8.60 -5.93 -4.50
N ALA A 190 -8.08 -6.60 -5.53
CA ALA A 190 -8.55 -6.45 -6.90
C ALA A 190 -10.09 -6.65 -7.00
N GLY A 191 -10.78 -5.66 -7.58
CA GLY A 191 -12.23 -5.62 -7.70
C GLY A 191 -12.96 -5.02 -6.49
N HIS A 192 -12.31 -4.89 -5.33
CA HIS A 192 -12.94 -4.35 -4.13
C HIS A 192 -12.98 -2.81 -4.18
N LEU A 193 -11.86 -2.20 -4.59
CA LEU A 193 -11.79 -0.75 -4.78
C LEU A 193 -12.69 -0.29 -5.93
N GLU A 194 -12.68 -1.01 -7.05
CA GLU A 194 -13.57 -0.78 -8.19
C GLU A 194 -15.05 -0.96 -7.81
N GLY A 195 -15.31 -1.85 -6.84
CA GLY A 195 -16.62 -2.04 -6.22
C GLY A 195 -17.06 -0.89 -5.31
N GLY A 196 -16.19 0.09 -5.07
CA GLY A 196 -16.47 1.28 -4.26
C GLY A 196 -16.08 1.14 -2.79
N MET A 197 -15.20 0.21 -2.43
CA MET A 197 -14.76 -0.01 -1.05
C MET A 197 -13.77 1.06 -0.57
N LEU A 198 -14.29 2.28 -0.44
CA LEU A 198 -13.57 3.51 -0.09
C LEU A 198 -14.44 4.33 0.88
N LEU A 199 -13.84 4.84 1.96
CA LEU A 199 -14.49 5.74 2.91
C LEU A 199 -13.60 6.97 3.16
N PRO A 200 -13.99 8.15 2.66
CA PRO A 200 -13.28 9.41 2.95
C PRO A 200 -13.36 9.76 4.44
N ILE A 201 -12.23 10.20 5.00
CA ILE A 201 -12.13 10.71 6.37
C ILE A 201 -11.33 12.02 6.38
N ASP A 202 -11.48 12.82 7.42
CA ASP A 202 -10.73 14.05 7.63
C ASP A 202 -9.92 13.96 8.93
N VAL A 203 -8.71 14.49 8.92
CA VAL A 203 -7.86 14.61 10.11
C VAL A 203 -7.62 16.08 10.38
N VAL A 204 -7.95 16.52 11.59
CA VAL A 204 -7.80 17.92 12.03
C VAL A 204 -6.75 18.02 13.14
N GLY A 205 -6.37 19.25 13.49
CA GLY A 205 -5.39 19.54 14.54
C GLY A 205 -4.06 20.03 13.98
N GLU A 206 -3.04 20.04 14.82
CA GLU A 206 -1.70 20.50 14.46
C GLU A 206 -0.83 19.33 14.01
N ALA A 207 0.00 19.56 12.99
CA ALA A 207 1.00 18.58 12.59
C ALA A 207 1.92 18.28 13.78
N GLN A 208 2.02 16.99 14.12
CA GLN A 208 2.96 16.50 15.11
C GLN A 208 4.36 16.48 14.48
N PRO A 209 5.41 16.82 15.24
CA PRO A 209 6.76 16.71 14.75
C PRO A 209 7.04 15.24 14.41
N LEU A 210 7.55 15.00 13.18
CA LEU A 210 8.01 13.67 12.80
C LEU A 210 9.17 13.27 13.73
N THR A 211 9.17 12.02 14.13
CA THR A 211 10.24 11.42 14.91
C THR A 211 10.94 10.35 14.06
N GLU A 212 12.13 9.95 14.48
CA GLU A 212 12.85 8.87 13.79
C GLU A 212 12.06 7.56 13.78
N ALA A 213 11.16 7.34 14.75
CA ALA A 213 10.30 6.17 14.81
C ALA A 213 9.22 6.15 13.70
N ASP A 214 8.90 7.31 13.13
CA ASP A 214 7.92 7.44 12.04
C ASP A 214 8.55 7.19 10.66
N ILE A 215 9.88 7.03 10.60
CA ILE A 215 10.63 6.79 9.36
C ILE A 215 10.77 5.28 9.16
N VAL A 216 10.14 4.78 8.10
CA VAL A 216 10.24 3.38 7.70
C VAL A 216 11.49 3.22 6.84
N VAL A 217 12.35 2.25 7.18
CA VAL A 217 13.50 1.88 6.35
C VAL A 217 13.24 0.49 5.79
N ASP A 218 13.00 0.43 4.49
CA ASP A 218 12.74 -0.81 3.75
C ASP A 218 13.74 -0.94 2.60
N THR A 219 14.93 -1.43 2.94
CA THR A 219 16.00 -1.70 1.96
C THR A 219 15.76 -2.95 1.12
N GLU A 220 14.74 -3.75 1.44
CA GLU A 220 14.37 -4.92 0.66
C GLU A 220 13.44 -4.55 -0.50
N SER A 221 12.68 -3.46 -0.33
CA SER A 221 11.90 -2.85 -1.40
C SER A 221 12.79 -2.22 -2.47
N MET A 222 12.47 -2.54 -3.74
CA MET A 222 13.13 -2.03 -4.94
C MET A 222 14.65 -2.29 -5.02
N PRO A 223 15.09 -3.57 -4.97
CA PRO A 223 16.50 -3.91 -5.05
C PRO A 223 17.13 -3.45 -6.38
N GLY A 224 18.35 -2.92 -6.33
CA GLY A 224 19.07 -2.43 -7.51
C GLY A 224 18.79 -0.95 -7.86
N MET A 225 17.92 -0.29 -7.10
CA MET A 225 17.68 1.15 -7.21
C MET A 225 18.55 1.90 -6.19
N ALA A 226 19.02 3.09 -6.55
CA ALA A 226 19.77 3.95 -5.63
C ALA A 226 18.91 4.32 -4.41
N CYS A 227 19.54 4.47 -3.25
CA CYS A 227 18.85 4.87 -2.02
C CYS A 227 18.11 6.20 -2.21
N HIS A 228 16.83 6.24 -1.85
CA HIS A 228 15.99 7.42 -1.93
C HIS A 228 14.89 7.38 -0.88
N ALA A 229 14.28 8.54 -0.60
CA ALA A 229 13.12 8.66 0.26
C ALA A 229 11.86 8.96 -0.57
N MET A 230 10.75 8.31 -0.23
CA MET A 230 9.41 8.65 -0.70
C MET A 230 8.54 8.92 0.53
N GLY A 231 8.27 10.19 0.81
CA GLY A 231 7.58 10.59 2.04
C GLY A 231 8.42 10.29 3.28
N THR A 232 7.95 9.40 4.15
CA THR A 232 8.66 8.95 5.37
C THR A 232 9.32 7.57 5.20
N THR A 233 9.30 6.99 3.99
CA THR A 233 9.90 5.69 3.72
C THR A 233 11.22 5.87 2.96
N ILE A 234 12.29 5.27 3.48
CA ILE A 234 13.61 5.16 2.84
C ILE A 234 13.74 3.77 2.25
N MET A 235 14.09 3.67 0.97
CA MET A 235 14.08 2.42 0.21
C MET A 235 15.17 2.35 -0.87
N GLY A 236 15.40 1.14 -1.39
CA GLY A 236 16.48 0.82 -2.34
C GLY A 236 17.78 0.35 -1.66
N ASP A 237 18.88 0.35 -2.43
CA ASP A 237 20.20 -0.12 -2.00
C ASP A 237 20.87 0.93 -1.08
N CYS A 238 20.40 1.05 0.16
CA CYS A 238 20.85 2.06 1.10
C CYS A 238 22.04 1.63 1.96
N SER A 239 23.07 2.48 2.02
CA SER A 239 24.10 2.39 3.07
C SER A 239 23.61 3.00 4.38
N GLU A 240 24.25 2.67 5.51
CA GLU A 240 23.94 3.30 6.80
C GLU A 240 24.11 4.83 6.77
N GLU A 241 25.08 5.33 6.00
CA GLU A 241 25.33 6.76 5.80
C GLU A 241 24.19 7.43 5.01
N ASP A 242 23.67 6.77 3.97
CA ASP A 242 22.53 7.27 3.20
C ASP A 242 21.25 7.31 4.05
N ILE A 243 21.01 6.28 4.88
CA ILE A 243 19.87 6.24 5.78
C ILE A 243 19.94 7.39 6.79
N ALA A 244 21.10 7.62 7.40
CA ALA A 244 21.28 8.72 8.35
C ALA A 244 21.04 10.08 7.69
N ARG A 245 21.60 10.31 6.49
CA ARG A 245 21.40 11.54 5.72
C ARG A 245 19.92 11.78 5.39
N LEU A 246 19.23 10.77 4.86
CA LEU A 246 17.82 10.88 4.50
C LEU A 246 16.92 11.05 5.72
N LYS A 247 17.25 10.42 6.86
CA LYS A 247 16.55 10.66 8.13
C LYS A 247 16.66 12.11 8.57
N GLU A 248 17.86 12.68 8.55
CA GLU A 248 18.06 14.10 8.88
C GLU A 248 17.30 15.02 7.92
N GLU A 249 17.23 14.68 6.63
CA GLU A 249 16.46 15.43 5.64
C GLU A 249 14.95 15.36 5.91
N ILE A 250 14.40 14.16 6.18
CA ILE A 250 12.97 13.95 6.49
C ILE A 250 12.58 14.65 7.80
N LEU A 251 13.43 14.59 8.83
CA LEU A 251 13.17 15.20 10.14
C LEU A 251 13.42 16.71 10.15
N GLY A 252 14.38 17.19 9.36
CA GLY A 252 14.77 18.60 9.28
C GLY A 252 13.95 19.41 8.27
N GLY A 253 13.28 18.75 7.33
CA GLY A 253 12.37 19.40 6.39
C GLY A 253 11.07 19.80 7.09
N GLU A 254 10.87 21.09 7.34
CA GLU A 254 9.59 21.68 7.81
C GLU A 254 8.39 21.45 6.85
N GLY A 255 8.51 20.61 5.83
CA GLY A 255 7.41 20.28 4.95
C GLY A 255 7.77 19.25 3.89
N ALA A 256 7.46 17.99 4.15
CA ALA A 256 7.17 17.02 3.09
C ALA A 256 5.92 17.40 2.24
N GLY A 257 5.45 18.66 2.34
CA GLY A 257 4.53 19.31 1.41
C GLY A 257 5.25 20.20 0.36
N GLY A 258 6.58 20.29 0.38
CA GLY A 258 7.34 21.19 -0.51
C GLY A 258 7.53 20.73 -1.96
N MET A 259 6.87 19.65 -2.41
CA MET A 259 7.07 19.14 -3.78
C MET A 259 6.06 19.66 -4.82
N MET A 260 5.21 20.65 -4.50
CA MET A 260 4.27 21.23 -5.48
C MET A 260 4.39 22.74 -5.76
N ASP A 261 5.21 23.51 -5.04
CA ASP A 261 5.41 24.93 -5.36
C ASP A 261 6.60 25.14 -6.32
N MET A 262 6.55 24.51 -7.50
CA MET A 262 7.36 24.90 -8.66
C MET A 262 6.57 25.84 -9.60
N HIS A 263 5.67 26.69 -9.07
CA HIS A 263 4.82 27.55 -9.89
C HIS A 263 5.04 29.07 -9.78
N ASP A 264 5.88 29.57 -8.87
CA ASP A 264 5.95 31.03 -8.64
C ASP A 264 7.26 31.75 -9.04
N ASP A 265 8.29 31.07 -9.56
CA ASP A 265 9.51 31.75 -10.04
C ASP A 265 9.44 32.21 -11.51
N ALA A 266 8.29 32.09 -12.18
CA ALA A 266 8.13 32.55 -13.56
C ALA A 266 7.86 34.07 -13.70
N ALA A 267 7.74 34.81 -12.60
CA ALA A 267 7.33 36.22 -12.65
C ALA A 267 8.48 37.25 -12.68
N ASP A 268 9.75 36.86 -12.48
CA ASP A 268 10.86 37.82 -12.30
C ASP A 268 11.94 37.79 -13.41
N MET A 269 11.58 37.41 -14.64
CA MET A 269 12.47 37.50 -15.82
C MET A 269 12.03 38.51 -16.89
N HIS A 270 11.28 39.54 -16.50
CA HIS A 270 10.89 40.62 -17.41
C HIS A 270 11.33 41.98 -16.89
N ASP A 271 12.64 42.24 -16.88
CA ASP A 271 13.17 43.60 -17.01
C ASP A 271 14.70 43.58 -17.24
N ASP A 272 15.12 43.22 -18.46
CA ASP A 272 16.45 43.60 -18.98
C ASP A 272 16.39 43.63 -20.52
N ALA A 273 15.46 44.41 -21.06
CA ALA A 273 15.46 44.85 -22.45
C ALA A 273 16.19 46.20 -22.54
N ALA A 274 17.52 46.19 -22.38
CA ALA A 274 18.37 47.31 -22.76
C ALA A 274 19.13 46.96 -24.04
N ALA A 275 18.69 47.61 -25.12
CA ALA A 275 19.35 47.86 -26.40
C ALA A 275 20.75 47.26 -26.61
N ASP A 276 20.85 46.33 -27.56
CA ASP A 276 22.03 46.26 -28.42
C ASP A 276 21.62 46.11 -29.88
N ASP A 277 21.99 47.14 -30.62
CA ASP A 277 21.62 47.49 -31.98
C ASP A 277 22.75 47.02 -32.89
N HIS A 278 22.72 45.78 -33.37
CA HIS A 278 23.65 45.28 -34.39
C HIS A 278 22.91 44.68 -35.59
N ALA A 279 23.06 45.41 -36.69
CA ALA A 279 22.57 45.10 -38.03
C ALA A 279 23.17 43.81 -38.62
N ASP A 280 22.29 43.03 -39.26
CA ASP A 280 22.33 42.27 -40.55
C ASP A 280 23.71 41.88 -41.17
N PRO A 281 23.86 40.76 -41.94
CA PRO A 281 22.91 40.38 -43.00
C PRO A 281 22.64 38.87 -43.25
N ALA A 282 21.42 38.62 -43.77
CA ALA A 282 21.03 37.70 -44.85
C ALA A 282 21.84 36.41 -45.16
N MET A 283 21.13 35.28 -45.24
CA MET A 283 21.23 34.10 -46.16
C MET A 283 20.61 32.89 -45.44
N GLY A 284 19.65 32.08 -45.90
CA GLY A 284 18.91 31.89 -47.15
C GLY A 284 17.91 30.72 -46.93
N PRO A 285 17.04 30.39 -47.91
CA PRO A 285 15.94 29.42 -47.72
C PRO A 285 16.32 27.99 -48.15
N GLY A 286 15.99 26.99 -47.33
CA GLY A 286 16.08 25.56 -47.66
C GLY A 286 15.93 24.71 -46.40
N MET A 287 15.21 23.61 -46.33
CA MET A 287 14.57 22.77 -47.34
C MET A 287 13.29 22.18 -46.76
N MET A 288 12.27 22.06 -47.61
CA MET A 288 11.20 21.08 -47.47
C MET A 288 11.81 19.69 -47.68
N GLY A 289 11.50 18.76 -46.78
CA GLY A 289 11.73 17.33 -46.95
C GLY A 289 10.40 16.61 -46.79
N ASP A 290 9.75 16.39 -47.93
CA ASP A 290 8.74 15.36 -48.15
C ASP A 290 9.39 13.96 -48.07
N ASP A 291 8.53 12.94 -48.17
CA ASP A 291 8.82 11.50 -48.30
C ASP A 291 9.07 10.76 -46.96
N SER A 292 8.20 9.87 -46.51
CA SER A 292 7.96 8.62 -47.24
C SER A 292 6.67 7.93 -46.79
N ALA A 293 5.87 7.53 -47.77
CA ALA A 293 4.94 6.41 -47.69
C ALA A 293 5.71 5.09 -47.85
N ASP A 294 5.31 4.05 -47.13
CA ASP A 294 5.58 2.62 -47.41
C ASP A 294 4.59 1.83 -46.50
N ASP A 295 3.43 1.37 -46.99
CA ASP A 295 3.14 0.15 -47.78
C ASP A 295 3.11 -1.16 -46.96
N GLY A 296 1.96 -1.85 -47.08
CA GLY A 296 1.76 -3.30 -46.90
C GLY A 296 1.80 -3.85 -45.47
N ALA A 297 1.05 -4.87 -45.06
CA ALA A 297 0.45 -5.95 -45.82
C ALA A 297 -0.75 -6.56 -45.08
N ALA A 298 -1.63 -7.14 -45.89
CA ALA A 298 -2.75 -7.99 -45.54
C ALA A 298 -2.30 -9.43 -45.19
N GLU A 299 -3.32 -10.23 -44.80
CA GLU A 299 -3.40 -11.70 -44.74
C GLU A 299 -2.93 -12.37 -43.42
N GLY A 300 -3.69 -13.27 -42.80
CA GLY A 300 -4.87 -13.98 -43.28
C GLY A 300 -5.58 -14.86 -42.25
N ASP A 301 -6.66 -15.47 -42.75
CA ASP A 301 -7.48 -16.53 -42.16
C ASP A 301 -6.66 -17.79 -41.81
N GLY A 302 -7.10 -18.47 -40.74
CA GLY A 302 -6.71 -19.82 -40.36
C GLY A 302 -7.55 -20.35 -39.22
#